data_AF-A0A9X8CMZ1-F1
#
_entry.id   AF-A0A9X8CMZ1-F1
#
_cell.length_a   1.000
_cell.length_b   1.000
_cell.length_c   1.000
_cell.angle_alpha   90.00
_cell.angle_beta   90.00
_cell.angle_gamma   90.00
#
_symmetry.space_group_name_H-M   'P 1'
#
loop_
_entity.id
_entity.type
_entity.pdbx_description
1 polymer ?
#
loop_
_entity_poly.entity_id
_entity_poly.type
_entity_poly.pdbx_seq_one_letter_code
_entity_poly.pdbx_strand_id
1 'polypeptide(L)'
;MDQEQSQSTLTDSLEQAEGLILQEQDDAARELLARLAEDAEEYVDRNCAATESDQWFSFPTIFDRLCYRRVERDPRTLHDVGEPLDRLYADLALACVRTGDYNAGVEALKQAVRWNPMNCGYRLDLADLYRTNGDMQEYLALTYSCFERASEARHLARAFLNFAGYFEAQGKPRTAAAALRAARRLEVEDSALKAALDQAAGTERDPDGVTDKETADLLAEEGLPDGANAEVAICLLMCAQDAAVAGDRNVATNLTLRARDLVGESAAMTLLQLIRDTDAEMAREAAAGDANDAGDENDPQANGGAGDAQAN
;
A
#
# COMPACT_ATOMS: atom_id res chain seq x y z
N MET A 1 22.81 8.21 22.05
CA MET A 1 23.57 8.43 20.80
C MET A 1 24.38 7.19 20.58
N ASP A 2 23.92 6.39 19.60
CA ASP A 2 24.61 5.35 18.82
C ASP A 2 23.54 4.38 18.30
N GLN A 3 22.66 4.93 17.47
CA GLN A 3 21.61 4.20 16.73
C GLN A 3 21.90 4.21 15.21
N GLU A 4 23.17 4.38 14.83
CA GLU A 4 23.56 4.76 13.47
C GLU A 4 24.46 3.75 12.72
N GLN A 5 24.73 2.54 13.23
CA GLN A 5 25.63 1.59 12.54
C GLN A 5 25.23 0.11 12.68
N SER A 6 24.14 -0.28 12.03
CA SER A 6 23.99 -1.64 11.51
C SER A 6 22.96 -1.62 10.39
N GLN A 7 23.32 -1.10 9.21
CA GLN A 7 22.69 -1.60 7.99
C GLN A 7 22.80 -3.13 8.04
N SER A 8 21.70 -3.84 7.85
CA SER A 8 21.75 -5.30 7.92
C SER A 8 22.69 -5.82 6.83
N THR A 9 23.40 -6.91 7.10
CA THR A 9 24.30 -7.54 6.11
C THR A 9 23.57 -7.84 4.78
N LEU A 10 22.25 -8.03 4.84
CA LEU A 10 21.41 -8.19 3.67
C LEU A 10 21.29 -6.90 2.86
N THR A 11 21.07 -5.74 3.50
CA THR A 11 20.95 -4.45 2.80
C THR A 11 22.19 -4.15 1.93
N ASP A 12 23.38 -4.32 2.48
CA ASP A 12 24.64 -4.13 1.73
C ASP A 12 24.77 -5.12 0.57
N SER A 13 24.30 -6.36 0.77
CA SER A 13 24.32 -7.40 -0.27
C SER A 13 23.31 -7.13 -1.38
N LEU A 14 22.16 -6.51 -1.06
CA LEU A 14 21.18 -6.06 -2.04
C LEU A 14 21.72 -4.89 -2.87
N GLU A 15 22.36 -3.91 -2.24
CA GLU A 15 23.03 -2.81 -2.96
C GLU A 15 24.12 -3.34 -3.91
N GLN A 16 24.86 -4.38 -3.49
CA GLN A 16 25.79 -5.07 -4.38
C GLN A 16 25.08 -5.73 -5.58
N ALA A 17 23.99 -6.45 -5.33
CA ALA A 17 23.23 -7.12 -6.37
C ALA A 17 22.63 -6.14 -7.39
N GLU A 18 22.05 -5.03 -6.91
CA GLU A 18 21.57 -3.94 -7.75
C GLU A 18 22.70 -3.32 -8.58
N GLY A 19 23.89 -3.16 -8.00
CA GLY A 19 25.09 -2.74 -8.71
C GLY A 19 25.49 -3.69 -9.85
N LEU A 20 25.30 -5.00 -9.68
CA LEU A 20 25.52 -6.00 -10.72
C LEU A 20 24.45 -5.89 -11.83
N ILE A 21 23.18 -5.74 -11.47
CA ILE A 21 22.05 -5.53 -12.40
C ILE A 21 22.28 -4.27 -13.27
N LEU A 22 22.76 -3.17 -12.66
CA LEU A 22 23.07 -1.93 -13.39
C LEU A 22 24.25 -2.10 -14.36
N GLN A 23 25.17 -3.02 -14.08
CA GLN A 23 26.30 -3.36 -14.95
C GLN A 23 25.95 -4.46 -15.97
N GLU A 24 24.68 -4.84 -16.08
CA GLU A 24 24.18 -5.93 -16.95
C GLU A 24 24.82 -7.30 -16.62
N GLN A 25 25.32 -7.46 -15.39
CA GLN A 25 25.83 -8.72 -14.86
C GLN A 25 24.70 -9.54 -14.23
N ASP A 26 23.63 -9.75 -15.00
CA ASP A 26 22.35 -10.25 -14.52
C ASP A 26 22.45 -11.69 -13.96
N ASP A 27 23.29 -12.55 -14.54
CA ASP A 27 23.55 -13.90 -14.02
C ASP A 27 24.23 -13.88 -12.64
N ALA A 28 25.21 -12.99 -12.44
CA ALA A 28 25.92 -12.87 -11.18
C ALA A 28 25.02 -12.28 -10.09
N ALA A 29 24.19 -11.29 -10.46
CA ALA A 29 23.16 -10.75 -9.57
C ALA A 29 22.18 -11.85 -9.14
N ARG A 30 21.67 -12.62 -10.10
CA ARG A 30 20.75 -13.73 -9.83
C ARG A 30 21.35 -14.77 -8.89
N GLU A 31 22.60 -15.18 -9.12
CA GLU A 31 23.29 -16.16 -8.25
C GLU A 31 23.49 -15.63 -6.82
N LEU A 32 23.83 -14.35 -6.67
CA LEU A 32 23.91 -13.71 -5.35
C LEU A 32 22.54 -13.67 -4.66
N LEU A 33 21.52 -13.16 -5.34
CA LEU A 33 20.16 -13.00 -4.81
C LEU A 33 19.51 -14.34 -4.47
N ALA A 34 19.73 -15.40 -5.27
CA ALA A 34 19.22 -16.73 -4.98
C ALA A 34 19.83 -17.30 -3.69
N ARG A 35 21.14 -17.14 -3.48
CA ARG A 35 21.78 -17.55 -2.22
C ARG A 35 21.25 -16.76 -1.01
N LEU A 36 21.06 -15.46 -1.17
CA LEU A 36 20.47 -14.62 -0.11
C LEU A 36 19.02 -15.05 0.21
N ALA A 37 18.25 -15.46 -0.79
CA ALA A 37 16.90 -15.99 -0.60
C ALA A 37 16.90 -17.33 0.14
N GLU A 38 17.82 -18.25 -0.20
CA GLU A 38 17.99 -19.52 0.53
C GLU A 38 18.35 -19.27 2.01
N ASP A 39 19.30 -18.37 2.28
CA ASP A 39 19.67 -17.98 3.66
C ASP A 39 18.49 -17.34 4.41
N ALA A 40 17.71 -16.51 3.72
CA ALA A 40 16.51 -15.87 4.28
C ALA A 40 15.42 -16.90 4.60
N GLU A 41 15.21 -17.91 3.76
CA GLU A 41 14.24 -18.99 4.02
C GLU A 41 14.64 -19.79 5.27
N GLU A 42 15.92 -20.13 5.43
CA GLU A 42 16.43 -20.80 6.63
C GLU A 42 16.22 -19.94 7.90
N TYR A 43 16.42 -18.62 7.81
CA TYR A 43 16.14 -17.70 8.90
C TYR A 43 14.65 -17.65 9.24
N VAL A 44 13.79 -17.50 8.23
CA VAL A 44 12.34 -17.35 8.39
C VAL A 44 11.72 -18.60 8.99
N ASP A 45 12.12 -19.79 8.54
CA ASP A 45 11.63 -21.06 9.06
C ASP A 45 11.96 -21.25 10.55
N ARG A 46 13.10 -20.69 11.01
CA ARG A 46 13.53 -20.79 12.41
C ARG A 46 12.95 -19.73 13.31
N ASN A 47 12.72 -18.52 12.81
CA ASN A 47 12.47 -17.33 13.63
C ASN A 47 11.09 -16.71 13.40
N CYS A 48 10.47 -16.94 12.24
CA CYS A 48 9.31 -16.19 11.76
C CYS A 48 8.14 -17.10 11.37
N ALA A 49 7.83 -18.08 12.23
CA ALA A 49 6.70 -18.97 12.02
C ALA A 49 5.37 -18.20 12.11
N ALA A 50 4.62 -18.21 11.01
CA ALA A 50 3.25 -17.70 10.99
C ALA A 50 2.31 -18.69 11.72
N THR A 51 1.41 -18.15 12.53
CA THR A 51 0.44 -18.92 13.32
C THR A 51 -0.98 -18.36 13.10
N GLU A 52 -1.96 -18.94 13.77
CA GLU A 52 -3.32 -18.37 13.82
C GLU A 52 -3.37 -16.99 14.50
N SER A 53 -2.37 -16.66 15.32
CA SER A 53 -2.29 -15.40 16.07
C SER A 53 -1.21 -14.44 15.59
N ASP A 54 -0.22 -14.91 14.82
CA ASP A 54 0.99 -14.15 14.50
C ASP A 54 1.29 -14.20 12.99
N GLN A 55 1.68 -13.05 12.45
CA GLN A 55 2.04 -12.91 11.05
C GLN A 55 3.23 -11.96 10.87
N TRP A 56 4.12 -12.30 9.95
CA TRP A 56 5.39 -11.58 9.72
C TRP A 56 5.40 -10.93 8.35
N PHE A 57 5.86 -9.68 8.30
CA PHE A 57 5.96 -8.87 7.08
C PHE A 57 7.29 -8.10 7.03
N SER A 58 7.64 -7.67 5.81
CA SER A 58 8.72 -6.73 5.52
C SER A 58 8.10 -5.45 4.99
N PHE A 59 7.58 -4.63 5.88
CA PHE A 59 7.05 -3.32 5.49
C PHE A 59 8.17 -2.28 5.58
N PRO A 60 8.56 -1.63 4.47
CA PRO A 60 9.65 -0.66 4.47
C PRO A 60 9.29 0.62 5.25
N THR A 61 7.99 0.85 5.46
CA THR A 61 7.49 2.02 6.19
C THR A 61 6.41 1.63 7.20
N ILE A 62 6.33 2.41 8.29
CA ILE A 62 5.22 2.31 9.25
C ILE A 62 3.87 2.54 8.54
N PHE A 63 3.86 3.40 7.54
CA PHE A 63 2.67 3.70 6.74
C PHE A 63 2.11 2.46 6.03
N ASP A 64 2.96 1.62 5.42
CA ASP A 64 2.50 0.39 4.76
C ASP A 64 1.89 -0.59 5.78
N ARG A 65 2.51 -0.73 6.95
CA ARG A 65 1.96 -1.55 8.05
C ARG A 65 0.59 -1.02 8.52
N LEU A 66 0.44 0.30 8.66
CA LEU A 66 -0.83 0.93 9.04
C LEU A 66 -1.91 0.72 7.98
N CYS A 67 -1.59 0.95 6.71
CA CYS A 67 -2.51 0.72 5.60
C CYS A 67 -2.93 -0.74 5.53
N TYR A 68 -2.01 -1.69 5.68
CA TYR A 68 -2.32 -3.11 5.70
C TYR A 68 -3.35 -3.45 6.77
N ARG A 69 -3.16 -2.96 8.01
CA ARG A 69 -4.13 -3.18 9.10
C ARG A 69 -5.51 -2.64 8.78
N ARG A 70 -5.61 -1.46 8.16
CA ARG A 70 -6.90 -0.85 7.82
C ARG A 70 -7.60 -1.57 6.68
N VAL A 71 -6.85 -1.93 5.64
CA VAL A 71 -7.38 -2.55 4.41
C VAL A 71 -7.71 -4.01 4.62
N GLU A 72 -6.77 -4.81 5.14
CA GLU A 72 -6.96 -6.26 5.28
C GLU A 72 -7.71 -6.66 6.56
N ARG A 73 -7.70 -5.78 7.58
CA ARG A 73 -8.29 -6.05 8.90
C ARG A 73 -7.81 -7.38 9.49
N ASP A 74 -6.53 -7.70 9.27
CA ASP A 74 -5.90 -8.91 9.77
C ASP A 74 -5.99 -8.93 11.31
N PRO A 75 -6.67 -9.93 11.92
CA PRO A 75 -6.83 -10.01 13.37
C PRO A 75 -5.55 -10.43 14.09
N ARG A 76 -4.52 -10.88 13.36
CA ARG A 76 -3.27 -11.37 13.92
C ARG A 76 -2.37 -10.23 14.40
N THR A 77 -1.46 -10.58 15.30
CA THR A 77 -0.34 -9.73 15.67
C THR A 77 0.64 -9.67 14.51
N LEU A 78 0.87 -8.46 14.02
CA LEU A 78 1.77 -8.20 12.89
C LEU A 78 3.17 -7.88 13.39
N HIS A 79 4.13 -8.72 13.03
CA HIS A 79 5.55 -8.59 13.37
C HIS A 79 6.35 -8.01 12.20
N ASP A 80 7.44 -7.35 12.55
CA ASP A 80 8.48 -6.97 11.59
C ASP A 80 9.50 -8.10 11.49
N VAL A 81 9.81 -8.56 10.29
CA VAL A 81 10.90 -9.51 10.09
C VAL A 81 12.27 -8.87 10.30
N GLY A 82 12.37 -7.54 10.28
CA GLY A 82 13.60 -6.80 10.56
C GLY A 82 14.60 -6.78 9.41
N GLU A 83 14.28 -7.44 8.29
CA GLU A 83 15.10 -7.55 7.08
C GLU A 83 14.26 -7.17 5.85
N PRO A 84 14.83 -6.52 4.82
CA PRO A 84 14.11 -6.09 3.63
C PRO A 84 13.81 -7.25 2.66
N LEU A 85 13.08 -8.26 3.12
CA LEU A 85 12.80 -9.48 2.37
C LEU A 85 11.94 -9.20 1.13
N ASP A 86 11.04 -8.22 1.20
CA ASP A 86 10.26 -7.79 0.03
C ASP A 86 11.15 -7.25 -1.10
N ARG A 87 12.16 -6.42 -0.76
CA ARG A 87 13.17 -5.93 -1.71
C ARG A 87 14.02 -7.07 -2.26
N LEU A 88 14.51 -7.99 -1.41
CA LEU A 88 15.29 -9.15 -1.83
C LEU A 88 14.58 -9.95 -2.94
N TYR A 89 13.32 -10.29 -2.71
CA TYR A 89 12.56 -11.08 -3.68
C TYR A 89 12.18 -10.27 -4.92
N ALA A 90 11.99 -8.95 -4.81
CA ALA A 90 11.77 -8.08 -5.97
C ALA A 90 13.02 -7.98 -6.87
N ASP A 91 14.20 -7.81 -6.28
CA ASP A 91 15.47 -7.77 -7.01
C ASP A 91 15.79 -9.13 -7.63
N LEU A 92 15.53 -10.23 -6.92
CA LEU A 92 15.66 -11.58 -7.46
C LEU A 92 14.77 -11.78 -8.68
N ALA A 93 13.52 -11.33 -8.60
CA ALA A 93 12.60 -11.42 -9.73
C ALA A 93 13.09 -10.61 -10.94
N LEU A 94 13.60 -9.40 -10.73
CA LEU A 94 14.19 -8.58 -11.79
C LEU A 94 15.36 -9.31 -12.46
N ALA A 95 16.28 -9.88 -11.67
CA ALA A 95 17.41 -10.64 -12.20
C ALA A 95 16.97 -11.91 -12.97
N CYS A 96 15.95 -12.62 -12.48
CA CYS A 96 15.33 -13.75 -13.19
C CYS A 96 14.72 -13.33 -14.53
N VAL A 97 13.97 -12.23 -14.59
CA VAL A 97 13.38 -11.70 -15.82
C VAL A 97 14.47 -11.31 -16.82
N ARG A 98 15.52 -10.63 -16.38
CA ARG A 98 16.64 -10.22 -17.26
C ARG A 98 17.45 -11.39 -17.81
N THR A 99 17.53 -12.49 -17.06
CA THR A 99 18.16 -13.74 -17.52
C THR A 99 17.20 -14.66 -18.29
N GLY A 100 15.94 -14.25 -18.49
CA GLY A 100 14.93 -14.99 -19.26
C GLY A 100 14.24 -16.13 -18.51
N ASP A 101 14.45 -16.26 -17.19
CA ASP A 101 13.76 -17.23 -16.35
C ASP A 101 12.49 -16.63 -15.74
N TYR A 102 11.45 -16.49 -16.58
CA TYR A 102 10.19 -15.88 -16.17
C TYR A 102 9.45 -16.69 -15.10
N ASN A 103 9.64 -18.01 -15.03
CA ASN A 103 9.01 -18.85 -14.02
C ASN A 103 9.61 -18.57 -12.64
N ALA A 104 10.93 -18.50 -12.53
CA ALA A 104 11.59 -18.10 -11.29
C ALA A 104 11.21 -16.65 -10.91
N GLY A 105 11.07 -15.76 -11.90
CA GLY A 105 10.59 -14.39 -11.68
C GLY A 105 9.19 -14.32 -11.07
N VAL A 106 8.25 -15.17 -11.53
CA VAL A 106 6.90 -15.27 -10.96
C VAL A 106 6.95 -15.71 -9.50
N GLU A 107 7.72 -16.76 -9.17
CA GLU A 107 7.82 -17.25 -7.80
C GLU A 107 8.46 -16.22 -6.86
N ALA A 108 9.51 -15.53 -7.33
CA ALA A 108 10.13 -14.45 -6.57
C ALA A 108 9.16 -13.27 -6.34
N LEU A 109 8.41 -12.82 -7.35
CA LEU A 109 7.43 -11.76 -7.16
C LEU A 109 6.26 -12.16 -6.25
N LYS A 110 5.83 -13.43 -6.26
CA LYS A 110 4.86 -13.92 -5.26
C LYS A 110 5.41 -13.75 -3.83
N GLN A 111 6.69 -14.03 -3.62
CA GLN A 111 7.32 -13.80 -2.32
C GLN A 111 7.41 -12.31 -1.98
N ALA A 112 7.79 -11.44 -2.92
CA ALA A 112 7.81 -10.00 -2.71
C ALA A 112 6.42 -9.46 -2.31
N VAL A 113 5.36 -9.88 -3.00
CA VAL A 113 3.97 -9.52 -2.67
C VAL A 113 3.56 -10.08 -1.30
N ARG A 114 3.99 -11.30 -0.95
CA ARG A 114 3.71 -11.93 0.35
C ARG A 114 4.38 -11.17 1.51
N TRP A 115 5.62 -10.70 1.32
CA TRP A 115 6.37 -9.95 2.33
C TRP A 115 5.91 -8.50 2.46
N ASN A 116 5.54 -7.85 1.36
CA ASN A 116 4.96 -6.51 1.36
C ASN A 116 3.65 -6.47 0.56
N PRO A 117 2.55 -6.90 1.19
CA PRO A 117 1.24 -6.87 0.56
C PRO A 117 0.67 -5.47 0.37
N MET A 118 1.36 -4.37 0.67
CA MET A 118 0.87 -3.03 0.31
C MET A 118 1.58 -2.45 -0.92
N ASN A 119 2.70 -3.04 -1.33
CA ASN A 119 3.41 -2.59 -2.52
C ASN A 119 2.66 -3.01 -3.80
N CYS A 120 2.09 -2.03 -4.48
CA CYS A 120 1.38 -2.24 -5.74
C CYS A 120 2.34 -2.39 -6.94
N GLY A 121 3.59 -1.92 -6.83
CA GLY A 121 4.61 -2.13 -7.86
C GLY A 121 4.85 -3.63 -8.09
N TYR A 122 5.11 -4.39 -7.03
CA TYR A 122 5.32 -5.83 -7.10
C TYR A 122 4.12 -6.59 -7.70
N ARG A 123 2.89 -6.15 -7.39
CA ARG A 123 1.68 -6.74 -7.97
C ARG A 123 1.57 -6.49 -9.47
N LEU A 124 1.85 -5.27 -9.91
CA LEU A 124 1.77 -4.91 -11.32
C LEU A 124 2.89 -5.58 -12.14
N ASP A 125 4.07 -5.75 -11.55
CA ASP A 125 5.17 -6.49 -12.17
C ASP A 125 4.85 -8.00 -12.25
N LEU A 126 4.24 -8.56 -11.20
CA LEU A 126 3.74 -9.94 -11.22
C LEU A 126 2.62 -10.11 -12.26
N ALA A 127 1.73 -9.13 -12.36
CA ALA A 127 0.68 -9.12 -13.37
C ALA A 127 1.27 -9.16 -14.78
N ASP A 128 2.31 -8.38 -15.06
CA ASP A 128 2.97 -8.39 -16.37
C ASP A 128 3.59 -9.75 -16.73
N LEU A 129 4.12 -10.49 -15.75
CA LEU A 129 4.58 -11.86 -15.99
C LEU A 129 3.42 -12.81 -16.29
N TYR A 130 2.31 -12.71 -15.56
CA TYR A 130 1.11 -13.50 -15.86
C TYR A 130 0.55 -13.21 -17.25
N ARG A 131 0.51 -11.93 -17.65
CA ARG A 131 0.12 -11.51 -19.00
C ARG A 131 1.04 -12.12 -20.05
N THR A 132 2.36 -12.10 -19.82
CA THR A 132 3.36 -12.69 -20.72
C THR A 132 3.19 -14.21 -20.84
N ASN A 133 2.79 -14.87 -19.75
CA ASN A 133 2.51 -16.31 -19.71
C ASN A 133 1.11 -16.68 -20.25
N GLY A 134 0.30 -15.69 -20.65
CA GLY A 134 -1.05 -15.89 -21.19
C GLY A 134 -2.14 -16.11 -20.12
N ASP A 135 -1.83 -15.93 -18.85
CA ASP A 135 -2.80 -16.00 -17.76
C ASP A 135 -3.45 -14.62 -17.55
N MET A 136 -4.48 -14.37 -18.36
CA MET A 136 -5.20 -13.11 -18.32
C MET A 136 -6.02 -12.92 -17.04
N GLN A 137 -6.45 -14.04 -16.41
CA GLN A 137 -7.25 -13.98 -15.19
C GLN A 137 -6.40 -13.43 -14.04
N GLU A 138 -5.20 -13.99 -13.82
CA GLU A 138 -4.29 -13.52 -12.78
C GLU A 138 -3.77 -12.11 -13.06
N TYR A 139 -3.47 -11.78 -14.33
CA TYR A 139 -3.09 -10.41 -14.72
C TYR A 139 -4.14 -9.37 -14.31
N LEU A 140 -5.43 -9.62 -14.60
CA LEU A 140 -6.50 -8.71 -14.26
C LEU A 140 -6.79 -8.69 -12.76
N ALA A 141 -6.73 -9.84 -12.09
CA ALA A 141 -6.94 -9.92 -10.65
C ALA A 141 -5.88 -9.11 -9.88
N LEU A 142 -4.60 -9.26 -10.22
CA LEU A 142 -3.51 -8.49 -9.62
C LEU A 142 -3.62 -7.00 -9.94
N THR A 143 -3.91 -6.65 -11.20
CA THR A 143 -4.14 -5.27 -11.61
C THR A 143 -5.29 -4.63 -10.82
N TYR A 144 -6.42 -5.35 -10.66
CA TYR A 144 -7.57 -4.88 -9.88
C TYR A 144 -7.23 -4.67 -8.41
N SER A 145 -6.47 -5.60 -7.82
CA SER A 145 -6.09 -5.54 -6.40
C SER A 145 -5.31 -4.28 -6.02
N CYS A 146 -4.73 -3.56 -7.00
CA CYS A 146 -4.12 -2.26 -6.80
C CYS A 146 -5.12 -1.17 -6.42
N PHE A 147 -6.37 -1.20 -6.87
CA PHE A 147 -7.36 -0.20 -6.45
C PHE A 147 -7.63 -0.25 -4.93
N GLU A 148 -7.51 -1.42 -4.33
CA GLU A 148 -7.73 -1.63 -2.90
C GLU A 148 -6.57 -1.12 -2.03
N ARG A 149 -5.36 -1.01 -2.61
CA ARG A 149 -4.10 -0.90 -1.86
C ARG A 149 -3.18 0.22 -2.32
N ALA A 150 -3.43 0.79 -3.49
CA ALA A 150 -2.56 1.79 -4.09
C ALA A 150 -2.51 3.03 -3.20
N SER A 151 -1.31 3.25 -2.67
CA SER A 151 -0.99 4.45 -1.95
C SER A 151 -0.31 5.47 -2.85
N GLU A 152 -0.01 5.18 -4.12
CA GLU A 152 0.63 6.13 -5.04
C GLU A 152 -0.13 6.21 -6.36
N ALA A 153 -0.34 7.43 -6.86
CA ALA A 153 -1.08 7.69 -8.09
C ALA A 153 -0.51 6.94 -9.31
N ARG A 154 0.82 6.76 -9.38
CA ARG A 154 1.46 5.99 -10.47
C ARG A 154 0.98 4.54 -10.56
N HIS A 155 0.68 3.90 -9.44
CA HIS A 155 0.18 2.52 -9.44
C HIS A 155 -1.27 2.46 -9.93
N LEU A 156 -2.10 3.43 -9.55
CA LEU A 156 -3.46 3.55 -10.09
C LEU A 156 -3.45 3.87 -11.59
N ALA A 157 -2.59 4.78 -12.03
CA ALA A 157 -2.47 5.15 -13.44
C ALA A 157 -2.08 3.94 -14.30
N ARG A 158 -1.10 3.14 -13.85
CA ARG A 158 -0.73 1.87 -14.50
C ARG A 158 -1.87 0.85 -14.45
N ALA A 159 -2.62 0.76 -13.35
CA ALA A 159 -3.77 -0.14 -13.26
C ALA A 159 -4.88 0.23 -14.25
N PHE A 160 -5.26 1.52 -14.33
CA PHE A 160 -6.22 1.99 -15.33
C PHE A 160 -5.70 1.81 -16.76
N LEU A 161 -4.40 2.02 -17.01
CA LEU A 161 -3.80 1.78 -18.32
C LEU A 161 -3.86 0.29 -18.73
N ASN A 162 -3.60 -0.62 -17.79
CA ASN A 162 -3.76 -2.05 -18.00
C ASN A 162 -5.20 -2.42 -18.41
N PHE A 163 -6.19 -1.87 -17.69
CA PHE A 163 -7.60 -2.07 -18.04
C PHE A 163 -7.99 -1.42 -19.37
N ALA A 164 -7.42 -0.25 -19.71
CA ALA A 164 -7.64 0.37 -21.02
C ALA A 164 -7.18 -0.56 -22.16
N GLY A 165 -5.97 -1.13 -22.06
CA GLY A 165 -5.47 -2.10 -23.03
C GLY A 165 -6.32 -3.37 -23.09
N TYR A 166 -6.82 -3.84 -21.95
CA TYR A 166 -7.75 -4.97 -21.91
C TYR A 166 -9.08 -4.69 -22.62
N PHE A 167 -9.72 -3.54 -22.32
CA PHE A 167 -11.00 -3.18 -22.95
C PHE A 167 -10.86 -2.95 -24.45
N GLU A 168 -9.72 -2.41 -24.89
CA GLU A 168 -9.40 -2.33 -26.32
C GLU A 168 -9.35 -3.71 -26.97
N ALA A 169 -8.63 -4.67 -26.37
CA ALA A 169 -8.55 -6.04 -26.88
C ALA A 169 -9.91 -6.74 -26.93
N GLN A 170 -10.84 -6.36 -26.04
CA GLN A 170 -12.21 -6.87 -26.00
C GLN A 170 -13.17 -6.14 -26.96
N GLY A 171 -12.70 -5.18 -27.75
CA GLY A 171 -13.54 -4.41 -28.67
C GLY A 171 -14.50 -3.45 -27.97
N LYS A 172 -14.12 -2.95 -26.78
CA LYS A 172 -14.86 -1.94 -26.00
C LYS A 172 -14.16 -0.58 -26.02
N PRO A 173 -14.08 0.12 -27.17
CA PRO A 173 -13.26 1.33 -27.31
C PRO A 173 -13.70 2.49 -26.40
N ARG A 174 -15.01 2.67 -26.18
CA ARG A 174 -15.51 3.71 -25.25
C ARG A 174 -15.11 3.43 -23.79
N THR A 175 -15.13 2.16 -23.36
CA THR A 175 -14.70 1.78 -22.01
C THR A 175 -13.17 1.92 -21.87
N ALA A 176 -12.41 1.63 -22.93
CA ALA A 176 -10.98 1.93 -22.96
C ALA A 176 -10.71 3.44 -22.85
N ALA A 177 -11.49 4.28 -23.55
CA ALA A 177 -11.42 5.74 -23.42
C ALA A 177 -11.69 6.22 -21.98
N ALA A 178 -12.69 5.62 -21.32
CA ALA A 178 -13.02 5.90 -19.92
C ALA A 178 -11.84 5.56 -18.99
N ALA A 179 -11.22 4.40 -19.17
CA ALA A 179 -10.04 3.99 -18.38
C ALA A 179 -8.83 4.91 -18.63
N LEU A 180 -8.55 5.29 -19.89
CA LEU A 180 -7.49 6.26 -20.21
C LEU A 180 -7.79 7.64 -19.62
N ARG A 181 -9.05 8.07 -19.60
CA ARG A 181 -9.46 9.33 -18.97
C ARG A 181 -9.24 9.29 -17.46
N ALA A 182 -9.56 8.18 -16.80
CA ALA A 182 -9.30 7.99 -15.37
C ALA A 182 -7.79 8.00 -15.07
N ALA A 183 -6.99 7.30 -15.87
CA ALA A 183 -5.53 7.33 -15.75
C ALA A 183 -4.96 8.75 -15.92
N ARG A 184 -5.42 9.49 -16.94
CA ARG A 184 -4.98 10.87 -17.22
C ARG A 184 -5.31 11.85 -16.10
N ARG A 185 -6.43 11.65 -15.40
CA ARG A 185 -6.84 12.51 -14.27
C ARG A 185 -5.92 12.42 -13.05
N LEU A 186 -5.11 11.38 -12.96
CA LEU A 186 -4.12 11.22 -11.88
C LEU A 186 -2.85 12.07 -12.09
N GLU A 187 -2.71 12.72 -13.25
CA GLU A 187 -1.62 13.66 -13.57
C GLU A 187 -0.22 13.08 -13.33
N VAL A 188 -0.05 11.77 -13.56
CA VAL A 188 1.24 11.08 -13.43
C VAL A 188 2.02 11.22 -14.73
N GLU A 189 3.29 11.62 -14.61
CA GLU A 189 4.26 11.57 -15.70
C GLU A 189 4.71 10.13 -15.94
N ASP A 190 4.02 9.43 -16.85
CA ASP A 190 4.33 8.06 -17.26
C ASP A 190 4.40 7.96 -18.79
N SER A 191 5.50 7.40 -19.29
CA SER A 191 5.77 7.34 -20.74
C SER A 191 4.84 6.38 -21.47
N ALA A 192 4.42 5.29 -20.83
CA ALA A 192 3.50 4.32 -21.41
C ALA A 192 2.09 4.89 -21.48
N LEU A 193 1.64 5.58 -20.42
CA LEU A 193 0.38 6.31 -20.41
C LEU A 193 0.38 7.40 -21.48
N LYS A 194 1.45 8.20 -21.56
CA LYS A 194 1.59 9.23 -22.61
C LYS A 194 1.48 8.62 -24.00
N ALA A 195 2.20 7.54 -24.27
CA ALA A 195 2.16 6.86 -25.57
C ALA A 195 0.75 6.31 -25.88
N ALA A 196 0.04 5.79 -24.88
CA ALA A 196 -1.33 5.29 -25.06
C ALA A 196 -2.32 6.42 -25.35
N LEU A 197 -2.20 7.56 -24.66
CA LEU A 197 -3.01 8.75 -24.91
C LEU A 197 -2.77 9.31 -26.33
N ASP A 198 -1.50 9.42 -26.74
CA ASP A 198 -1.12 9.89 -28.07
C ASP A 198 -1.67 8.95 -29.17
N GLN A 199 -1.69 7.64 -28.94
CA GLN A 199 -2.28 6.64 -29.87
C GLN A 199 -3.81 6.63 -29.88
N ALA A 200 -4.45 7.04 -28.79
CA ALA A 200 -5.91 7.09 -28.68
C ALA A 200 -6.50 8.36 -29.30
N ALA A 201 -5.72 9.45 -29.39
CA ALA A 201 -6.16 10.75 -29.88
C ALA A 201 -6.84 10.67 -31.26
N GLY A 202 -8.04 11.24 -31.37
CA GLY A 202 -8.85 11.25 -32.59
C GLY A 202 -9.48 9.90 -32.98
N THR A 203 -9.39 8.88 -32.13
CA THR A 203 -10.02 7.57 -32.34
C THR A 203 -11.24 7.39 -31.43
N GLU A 204 -11.97 6.27 -31.55
CA GLU A 204 -13.07 5.94 -30.61
C GLU A 204 -12.59 5.69 -29.16
N ARG A 205 -11.28 5.50 -28.96
CA ARG A 205 -10.63 5.34 -27.65
C ARG A 205 -10.19 6.67 -27.05
N ASP A 206 -10.44 7.79 -27.72
CA ASP A 206 -10.01 9.11 -27.26
C ASP A 206 -10.69 9.46 -25.91
N PRO A 207 -9.92 9.71 -24.83
CA PRO A 207 -10.48 10.11 -23.54
C PRO A 207 -11.21 11.46 -23.55
N ASP A 208 -11.05 12.28 -24.58
CA ASP A 208 -11.84 13.51 -24.79
C ASP A 208 -13.23 13.22 -25.39
N GLY A 209 -13.43 12.02 -25.93
CA GLY A 209 -14.72 11.54 -26.46
C GLY A 209 -15.72 11.05 -25.40
N VAL A 210 -15.32 11.04 -24.13
CA VAL A 210 -16.16 10.65 -22.99
C VAL A 210 -16.14 11.72 -21.90
N THR A 211 -17.31 11.99 -21.31
CA THR A 211 -17.45 12.91 -20.18
C THR A 211 -17.03 12.25 -18.85
N ASP A 212 -16.87 13.05 -17.80
CA ASP A 212 -16.53 12.53 -16.48
C ASP A 212 -17.61 11.60 -15.92
N LYS A 213 -18.89 11.95 -16.16
CA LYS A 213 -20.02 11.10 -15.78
C LYS A 213 -20.04 9.79 -16.56
N GLU A 214 -19.92 9.85 -17.89
CA GLU A 214 -19.87 8.64 -18.70
C GLU A 214 -18.69 7.75 -18.32
N THR A 215 -17.55 8.34 -17.93
CA THR A 215 -16.40 7.57 -17.45
C THR A 215 -16.73 6.81 -16.17
N ALA A 216 -17.33 7.48 -15.18
CA ALA A 216 -17.74 6.82 -13.94
C ALA A 216 -18.76 5.70 -14.22
N ASP A 217 -19.76 5.96 -15.07
CA ASP A 217 -20.79 4.99 -15.43
C ASP A 217 -20.18 3.76 -16.16
N LEU A 218 -19.33 3.96 -17.18
CA LEU A 218 -18.68 2.90 -17.95
C LEU A 218 -17.72 2.04 -17.10
N LEU A 219 -16.96 2.66 -16.19
CA LEU A 219 -16.04 1.94 -15.31
C LEU A 219 -16.81 1.15 -14.25
N ALA A 220 -17.88 1.72 -13.69
CA ALA A 220 -18.74 1.05 -12.72
C ALA A 220 -19.45 -0.17 -13.33
N GLU A 221 -19.88 -0.12 -14.59
CA GLU A 221 -20.45 -1.27 -15.31
C GLU A 221 -19.47 -2.45 -15.42
N GLU A 222 -18.17 -2.17 -15.47
CA GLU A 222 -17.10 -3.19 -15.45
C GLU A 222 -16.62 -3.54 -14.03
N GLY A 223 -17.20 -2.92 -13.00
CA GLY A 223 -16.84 -3.13 -11.59
C GLY A 223 -15.55 -2.42 -11.15
N LEU A 224 -15.04 -1.48 -11.96
CA LEU A 224 -13.85 -0.69 -11.62
C LEU A 224 -14.23 0.53 -10.77
N PRO A 225 -13.46 0.82 -9.70
CA PRO A 225 -13.68 2.01 -8.88
C PRO A 225 -13.16 3.28 -9.58
N ASP A 226 -13.64 4.44 -9.14
CA ASP A 226 -13.26 5.78 -9.65
C ASP A 226 -11.94 6.31 -9.04
N GLY A 227 -11.27 5.52 -8.20
CA GLY A 227 -10.04 5.90 -7.49
C GLY A 227 -9.55 4.83 -6.51
N ALA A 228 -8.61 5.21 -5.63
CA ALA A 228 -8.15 4.32 -4.57
C ALA A 228 -9.23 4.03 -3.52
N ASN A 229 -9.00 2.95 -2.77
CA ASN A 229 -9.71 2.67 -1.53
C ASN A 229 -9.63 3.83 -0.53
N ALA A 230 -10.80 4.23 -0.02
CA ALA A 230 -10.93 5.28 0.98
C ALA A 230 -10.12 5.01 2.26
N GLU A 231 -9.92 3.76 2.66
CA GLU A 231 -9.11 3.42 3.84
C GLU A 231 -7.64 3.82 3.69
N VAL A 232 -7.08 3.73 2.48
CA VAL A 232 -5.71 4.19 2.20
C VAL A 232 -5.64 5.71 2.27
N ALA A 233 -6.63 6.40 1.70
CA ALA A 233 -6.72 7.86 1.79
C ALA A 233 -6.89 8.34 3.24
N ILE A 234 -7.75 7.69 4.03
CA ILE A 234 -7.90 7.98 5.46
C ILE A 234 -6.56 7.79 6.18
N CYS A 235 -5.83 6.71 5.92
CA CYS A 235 -4.52 6.48 6.51
C CYS A 235 -3.53 7.62 6.20
N LEU A 236 -3.49 8.08 4.95
CA LEU A 236 -2.65 9.22 4.54
C LEU A 236 -3.04 10.50 5.27
N LEU A 237 -4.34 10.80 5.37
CA LEU A 237 -4.85 12.01 6.00
C LEU A 237 -4.63 12.01 7.52
N MET A 238 -4.78 10.87 8.19
CA MET A 238 -4.43 10.72 9.61
C MET A 238 -2.94 10.98 9.83
N CYS A 239 -2.06 10.34 9.05
CA CYS A 239 -0.62 10.59 9.13
C CYS A 239 -0.26 12.07 8.80
N ALA A 240 -1.02 12.71 7.90
CA ALA A 240 -0.83 14.13 7.60
C ALA A 240 -1.15 15.03 8.80
N GLN A 241 -2.22 14.70 9.55
CA GLN A 241 -2.60 15.43 10.75
C GLN A 241 -1.58 15.25 11.87
N ASP A 242 -1.09 14.04 12.09
CA ASP A 242 -0.03 13.77 13.06
C ASP A 242 1.25 14.55 12.73
N ALA A 243 1.66 14.55 11.46
CA ALA A 243 2.80 15.33 10.99
C ALA A 243 2.59 16.84 11.20
N ALA A 244 1.37 17.35 10.98
CA ALA A 244 1.04 18.75 11.22
C ALA A 244 1.12 19.12 12.71
N VAL A 245 0.64 18.24 13.61
CA VAL A 245 0.74 18.41 15.06
C VAL A 245 2.20 18.38 15.53
N ALA A 246 3.02 17.51 14.94
CA ALA A 246 4.46 17.45 15.19
C ALA A 246 5.24 18.63 14.60
N GLY A 247 4.60 19.50 13.81
CA GLY A 247 5.20 20.68 13.18
C GLY A 247 5.86 20.41 11.81
N ASP A 248 5.80 19.18 11.30
CA ASP A 248 6.32 18.82 9.98
C ASP A 248 5.31 19.15 8.87
N ARG A 249 5.27 20.44 8.51
CA ARG A 249 4.34 20.98 7.50
C ARG A 249 4.55 20.40 6.11
N ASN A 250 5.78 20.02 5.77
CA ASN A 250 6.10 19.49 4.45
C ASN A 250 5.53 18.08 4.30
N VAL A 251 5.78 17.21 5.28
CA VAL A 251 5.21 15.86 5.29
C VAL A 251 3.68 15.91 5.32
N ALA A 252 3.10 16.76 6.17
CA ALA A 252 1.64 16.93 6.23
C ALA A 252 1.04 17.34 4.87
N THR A 253 1.66 18.30 4.19
CA THR A 253 1.20 18.77 2.87
C THR A 253 1.31 17.66 1.83
N ASN A 254 2.45 16.98 1.76
CA ASN A 254 2.67 15.91 0.79
C ASN A 254 1.69 14.75 0.97
N LEU A 255 1.43 14.32 2.21
CA LEU A 255 0.46 13.24 2.50
C LEU A 255 -0.97 13.65 2.16
N THR A 256 -1.34 14.92 2.41
CA THR A 256 -2.67 15.45 2.05
C THR A 256 -2.87 15.50 0.54
N LEU A 257 -1.87 16.00 -0.21
CA LEU A 257 -1.90 16.03 -1.67
C LEU A 257 -1.97 14.61 -2.23
N ARG A 258 -1.17 13.69 -1.70
CA ARG A 258 -1.19 12.28 -2.10
C ARG A 258 -2.56 11.64 -1.90
N ALA A 259 -3.23 11.88 -0.78
CA ALA A 259 -4.60 11.41 -0.56
C ALA A 259 -5.57 12.00 -1.60
N ARG A 260 -5.49 13.32 -1.82
CA ARG A 260 -6.28 14.04 -2.84
C ARG A 260 -6.10 13.46 -4.23
N ASP A 261 -4.87 13.17 -4.63
CA ASP A 261 -4.56 12.67 -5.97
C ASP A 261 -5.05 11.22 -6.16
N LEU A 262 -5.21 10.44 -5.08
CA LEU A 262 -5.71 9.06 -5.13
C LEU A 262 -7.24 8.94 -5.19
N VAL A 263 -7.97 9.84 -4.53
CA VAL A 263 -9.45 9.74 -4.41
C VAL A 263 -10.21 10.96 -4.96
N GLY A 264 -9.50 11.98 -5.42
CA GLY A 264 -10.06 13.25 -5.86
C GLY A 264 -10.31 14.24 -4.72
N GLU A 265 -10.39 15.54 -5.08
CA GLU A 265 -10.53 16.64 -4.13
C GLU A 265 -11.79 16.55 -3.25
N SER A 266 -12.94 16.29 -3.88
CA SER A 266 -14.21 16.22 -3.15
C SER A 266 -14.24 15.09 -2.12
N ALA A 267 -13.72 13.91 -2.48
CA ALA A 267 -13.65 12.78 -1.57
C ALA A 267 -12.65 13.04 -0.45
N ALA A 268 -11.45 13.53 -0.77
CA ALA A 268 -10.43 13.85 0.24
C ALA A 268 -10.91 14.90 1.25
N MET A 269 -11.63 15.94 0.80
CA MET A 269 -12.23 16.94 1.70
C MET A 269 -13.31 16.35 2.61
N THR A 270 -14.13 15.43 2.09
CA THR A 270 -15.14 14.73 2.88
C THR A 270 -14.51 13.84 3.95
N LEU A 271 -13.46 13.09 3.59
CA LEU A 271 -12.71 12.24 4.51
C LEU A 271 -11.99 13.07 5.59
N LEU A 272 -11.38 14.19 5.21
CA LEU A 272 -10.77 15.14 6.16
C LEU A 272 -11.77 15.66 7.19
N GLN A 273 -12.98 16.01 6.76
CA GLN A 273 -14.02 16.47 7.68
C GLN A 273 -14.44 15.35 8.63
N LEU A 274 -14.64 14.13 8.13
CA LEU A 274 -14.99 12.97 8.93
C LEU A 274 -13.93 12.67 10.02
N ILE A 275 -12.65 12.73 9.68
CA ILE A 275 -11.55 12.52 10.63
C ILE A 275 -11.62 13.56 11.75
N ARG A 276 -11.78 14.85 11.41
CA ARG A 276 -11.88 15.94 12.40
C ARG A 276 -13.08 15.81 13.31
N ASP A 277 -14.23 15.42 12.76
CA ASP A 277 -15.46 15.23 13.55
C ASP A 277 -15.29 14.06 14.54
N THR A 278 -14.65 12.97 14.10
CA THR A 278 -14.33 11.81 14.95
C THR A 278 -13.36 12.20 16.07
N ASP A 279 -12.31 12.95 15.76
CA ASP A 279 -11.34 13.42 16.78
C ASP A 279 -12.00 14.36 17.80
N ALA A 280 -12.87 15.25 17.34
CA ALA A 280 -13.60 16.16 18.21
C ALA A 280 -14.58 15.43 19.14
N GLU A 281 -15.19 14.34 18.66
CA GLU A 281 -16.04 13.46 19.46
C GLU A 281 -15.22 12.72 20.52
N MET A 282 -14.12 12.06 20.13
CA MET A 282 -13.21 11.38 21.06
C MET A 282 -12.66 12.32 22.15
N ALA A 283 -12.31 13.56 21.80
CA ALA A 283 -11.83 14.55 22.76
C ALA A 283 -12.91 14.98 23.77
N ARG A 284 -14.18 15.06 23.35
CA ARG A 284 -15.31 15.35 24.26
C ARG A 284 -15.59 14.20 25.19
N GLU A 285 -15.53 12.97 24.69
CA GLU A 285 -15.71 11.75 25.50
C GLU A 285 -14.62 11.63 26.57
N ALA A 286 -13.35 11.85 26.21
CA ALA A 286 -12.25 11.87 27.16
C ALA A 286 -12.45 12.93 28.25
N ALA A 287 -12.81 14.16 27.87
CA ALA A 287 -13.08 15.23 28.83
C ALA A 287 -14.29 14.96 29.75
N ALA A 288 -15.30 14.25 29.25
CA ALA A 288 -16.46 13.83 30.04
C ALA A 288 -16.14 12.66 30.99
N GLY A 289 -15.26 11.75 30.58
CA GLY A 289 -14.72 10.68 31.43
C GLY A 289 -13.91 11.23 32.60
N ASP A 290 -12.98 12.16 32.33
CA ASP A 290 -12.16 12.81 33.35
C ASP A 290 -13.00 13.64 34.34
N ALA A 291 -14.09 14.27 33.88
CA ALA A 291 -15.01 15.01 34.74
C ALA A 291 -15.84 14.12 35.67
N ASN A 292 -16.13 12.88 35.27
CA ASN A 292 -16.81 11.90 36.11
C ASN A 292 -15.85 11.27 37.15
N ASP A 293 -14.58 11.07 36.81
CA ASP A 293 -13.58 10.51 37.72
C ASP A 293 -13.16 11.54 38.80
N ALA A 294 -13.12 12.83 38.46
CA ALA A 294 -12.90 13.92 39.43
C ALA A 294 -14.11 14.20 40.36
N GLY A 295 -15.28 13.61 40.07
CA GLY A 295 -16.51 13.75 40.86
C GLY A 295 -16.61 12.79 42.05
N ASP A 296 -15.78 11.74 42.11
CA ASP A 296 -15.86 10.68 43.13
C ASP A 296 -14.81 10.84 44.27
N GLU A 297 -13.90 11.82 44.18
CA GLU A 297 -12.89 12.10 45.23
C GLU A 297 -13.34 13.13 46.30
N ASN A 298 -14.59 13.61 46.27
CA ASN A 298 -15.12 14.54 47.26
C ASN A 298 -16.30 13.94 48.06
N ASP A 299 -16.00 12.94 48.88
CA ASP A 299 -16.84 12.63 50.05
C ASP A 299 -16.07 12.86 51.36
N PRO A 300 -16.02 14.10 51.87
CA PRO A 300 -15.52 14.38 53.21
C PRO A 300 -16.68 14.34 54.20
N GLN A 301 -16.82 13.23 54.95
CA GLN A 301 -17.14 13.13 56.39
C GLN A 301 -18.07 11.95 56.73
N ALA A 302 -17.61 11.05 57.61
CA ALA A 302 -18.16 11.01 58.98
C ALA A 302 -17.33 10.10 59.91
N ASN A 303 -16.64 10.79 60.82
CA ASN A 303 -16.17 10.33 62.12
C ASN A 303 -17.30 9.66 62.94
N GLY A 304 -17.02 8.53 63.58
CA GLY A 304 -17.92 7.89 64.54
C GLY A 304 -17.36 6.58 65.11
N GLY A 305 -16.52 6.68 66.15
CA GLY A 305 -15.90 5.53 66.79
C GLY A 305 -16.81 4.71 67.71
N ALA A 306 -16.37 3.50 68.03
CA ALA A 306 -16.42 2.87 69.37
C ALA A 306 -15.74 1.50 69.29
N GLY A 307 -14.84 1.21 70.24
CA GLY A 307 -14.16 -0.06 70.38
C GLY A 307 -15.01 -1.17 71.00
N ASP A 308 -14.51 -2.39 70.87
CA ASP A 308 -14.35 -3.45 71.88
C ASP A 308 -14.19 -4.79 71.13
N ALA A 309 -13.01 -5.40 71.16
CA ALA A 309 -12.53 -6.36 72.18
C ALA A 309 -12.80 -7.83 71.78
N GLN A 310 -11.69 -8.55 71.57
CA GLN A 310 -11.45 -9.97 71.83
C GLN A 310 -12.31 -11.06 71.14
N ALA A 311 -11.66 -12.00 70.47
CA ALA A 311 -11.37 -13.33 71.07
C ALA A 311 -10.53 -14.21 70.14
N ASN A 312 -9.51 -14.83 70.75
CA ASN A 312 -8.78 -16.07 70.44
C ASN A 312 -8.47 -16.49 69.00
#